data_AF-A0A2T2ZV43-F1
#
_entry.id   AF-A0A2T2ZV43-F1
#
_cell.length_a   1.000
_cell.length_b   1.000
_cell.length_c   1.000
_cell.angle_alpha   90.00
_cell.angle_beta   90.00
_cell.angle_gamma   90.00
#
_symmetry.space_group_name_H-M   'P 1'
#
loop_
_entity.id
_entity.type
_entity.pdbx_description
1 polymer ?
#
loop_
_entity_poly.entity_id
_entity_poly.type
_entity_poly.pdbx_seq_one_letter_code
_entity_poly.pdbx_strand_id
1 'polypeptide(L)'
;MGPETRRLLLLRSGGRPSRCSSTRPENQSRRLPDEAILADNGWSRPCQGRPFVGPALRNPRLEEARSDSVHWIGSVPPCGQPEGGWGSIEHNQWPCFVPGPHVYKSPPRQGAQPFLDIVSSLQASVLRPHPAVSLRARFDRPTMKSLVLSLALATGALAQTGAYGQCGGIGFTGATTCVSGYVCVYYNPYYSQCVPGTATTTAVASTTSAAKTSTSSAPATATATGTSGSFKWFGVDESGAEFGTDKFPGTWGVDFIFPSNASLATLISQGFNVFRVPFLMERMISTESLTGALAPAYLANYTGTINYITENGAWAIIDPHNYGRFYDEIITDTAGFGTFWTNLAGHFKDNANVIFDTNNEYNTEDQTLVLDMNQAAIDGIRAAGATSQYIAVEGNSWSGAWTWTAVNTNLVNLTDPENKIVYEMHQYLDSDGSGTSDVCVNSTIGVNRVTSATQWLIENGKVGLLGEFAGGPNTVCEEAIEGMLDYLQENSNVWLGALWWAGGPWWGDAYFASFEPPSGEGYVYYDSLLIDYTPS
;
A
#
# COMPACT_ATOMS: atom_id res chain seq x y z
N MET A 1 -31.33 36.42 -29.20
CA MET A 1 -30.96 37.78 -29.68
C MET A 1 -30.94 38.69 -28.46
N GLY A 2 -29.87 39.46 -28.23
CA GLY A 2 -29.83 40.53 -27.21
C GLY A 2 -30.36 41.85 -27.79
N PRO A 3 -29.87 43.04 -27.37
CA PRO A 3 -28.88 43.36 -26.32
C PRO A 3 -29.47 44.43 -25.32
N GLU A 4 -28.87 45.06 -24.31
CA GLU A 4 -27.60 45.09 -23.54
C GLU A 4 -27.76 46.20 -22.45
N THR A 5 -26.77 46.40 -21.56
CA THR A 5 -26.89 47.32 -20.41
C THR A 5 -25.72 48.31 -20.24
N ARG A 6 -26.04 49.62 -20.32
CA ARG A 6 -25.41 50.81 -19.68
C ARG A 6 -23.86 50.97 -19.62
N ARG A 7 -23.37 51.85 -20.51
CA ARG A 7 -22.49 53.04 -20.30
C ARG A 7 -21.29 53.01 -19.31
N LEU A 8 -20.13 53.42 -19.86
CA LEU A 8 -18.90 53.88 -19.21
C LEU A 8 -18.93 55.36 -18.77
N LEU A 9 -17.99 55.79 -17.89
CA LEU A 9 -17.30 57.12 -17.72
C LEU A 9 -17.03 57.44 -16.22
N LEU A 10 -15.95 58.11 -15.74
CA LEU A 10 -14.50 58.21 -16.09
C LEU A 10 -13.78 59.22 -15.14
N LEU A 11 -12.43 59.15 -14.98
CA LEU A 11 -11.50 60.15 -14.35
C LEU A 11 -11.60 60.33 -12.80
N ARG A 12 -10.62 60.80 -11.99
CA ARG A 12 -9.17 61.21 -12.04
C ARG A 12 -8.68 61.42 -10.56
N SER A 13 -7.41 61.58 -10.13
CA SER A 13 -6.06 61.11 -10.56
C SER A 13 -4.93 61.70 -9.67
N GLY A 14 -3.88 60.94 -9.34
CA GLY A 14 -2.60 61.41 -8.72
C GLY A 14 -2.36 60.91 -7.27
N GLY A 15 -1.13 60.85 -6.72
CA GLY A 15 0.20 60.92 -7.36
C GLY A 15 1.39 61.28 -6.43
N ARG A 16 2.30 60.32 -6.15
CA ARG A 16 3.79 60.37 -5.87
C ARG A 16 4.43 61.49 -4.98
N PRO A 17 5.67 61.32 -4.42
CA PRO A 17 6.31 60.14 -3.81
C PRO A 17 7.23 60.43 -2.56
N SER A 18 7.65 59.37 -1.85
CA SER A 18 8.96 59.13 -1.16
C SER A 18 9.75 60.24 -0.40
N ARG A 19 10.19 59.95 0.84
CA ARG A 19 11.60 60.17 1.34
C ARG A 19 11.86 59.53 2.72
N CYS A 20 13.15 59.31 3.04
CA CYS A 20 13.64 58.79 4.32
C CYS A 20 14.31 59.91 5.15
N SER A 21 14.35 59.79 6.49
CA SER A 21 15.49 60.19 7.34
C SER A 21 15.29 59.75 8.80
N SER A 22 16.37 59.76 9.59
CA SER A 22 16.45 59.30 10.98
C SER A 22 16.42 60.46 11.99
N THR A 23 16.13 60.16 13.27
CA THR A 23 16.96 60.55 14.45
C THR A 23 16.38 60.00 15.77
N ARG A 24 17.16 60.09 16.87
CA ARG A 24 16.86 59.60 18.23
C ARG A 24 17.08 60.74 19.24
N PRO A 25 16.35 60.77 20.37
CA PRO A 25 16.97 60.83 21.71
C PRO A 25 16.51 59.62 22.58
N GLU A 26 17.26 59.03 23.52
CA GLU A 26 17.82 59.57 24.79
C GLU A 26 16.75 59.99 25.83
N ASN A 27 16.84 59.63 27.14
CA ASN A 27 17.73 58.71 27.88
C ASN A 27 17.11 58.37 29.29
N GLN A 28 17.81 57.59 30.12
CA GLN A 28 17.63 57.26 31.56
C GLN A 28 16.76 56.05 31.97
N SER A 29 17.04 55.33 33.09
CA SER A 29 18.33 54.93 33.72
C SER A 29 18.11 53.90 34.88
N ARG A 30 19.19 53.22 35.30
CA ARG A 30 19.38 52.37 36.52
C ARG A 30 18.94 50.89 36.44
N ARG A 31 19.66 49.91 37.05
CA ARG A 31 21.05 49.82 37.58
C ARG A 31 21.45 48.33 37.74
N LEU A 32 22.74 48.01 37.56
CA LEU A 32 23.40 46.74 37.97
C LEU A 32 23.91 46.88 39.45
N PRO A 33 24.49 45.84 40.12
CA PRO A 33 25.68 45.04 39.74
C PRO A 33 25.33 43.59 39.33
N ASP A 34 26.14 42.77 38.65
CA ASP A 34 27.61 42.64 38.45
C ASP A 34 28.42 41.97 39.59
N GLU A 35 28.97 40.78 39.30
CA GLU A 35 30.39 40.42 39.58
C GLU A 35 30.84 39.30 38.62
N ALA A 36 32.15 39.19 38.33
CA ALA A 36 32.71 38.41 37.20
C ALA A 36 34.16 37.89 37.49
N ILE A 37 35.01 37.72 36.45
CA ILE A 37 36.50 37.50 36.46
C ILE A 37 36.93 36.03 36.72
N LEU A 38 37.89 35.37 36.02
CA LEU A 38 38.83 35.65 34.89
C LEU A 38 39.10 34.31 34.11
N ALA A 39 39.27 34.24 32.77
CA ALA A 39 40.53 34.23 31.97
C ALA A 39 41.75 33.42 32.53
N ASP A 40 42.66 32.78 31.78
CA ASP A 40 42.94 32.71 30.32
C ASP A 40 43.93 31.54 29.95
N ASN A 41 44.20 31.26 28.66
CA ASN A 41 45.19 30.32 28.05
C ASN A 41 44.87 28.80 28.13
N GLY A 42 45.36 27.91 27.25
CA GLY A 42 46.11 28.06 25.98
C GLY A 42 46.94 26.82 25.55
N TRP A 43 47.27 26.70 24.25
CA TRP A 43 48.32 25.87 23.60
C TRP A 43 48.15 24.36 23.26
N SER A 44 48.29 24.09 21.93
CA SER A 44 49.00 22.97 21.25
C SER A 44 48.53 21.49 21.29
N ARG A 45 48.53 20.85 20.09
CA ARG A 45 48.56 19.39 19.85
C ARG A 45 49.99 18.83 19.95
N PRO A 46 50.17 17.49 20.03
CA PRO A 46 50.79 16.79 18.89
C PRO A 46 50.19 15.40 18.58
N CYS A 47 50.61 14.78 17.46
CA CYS A 47 50.16 13.45 17.01
C CYS A 47 51.27 12.39 17.08
N GLN A 48 50.97 11.21 17.65
CA GLN A 48 51.60 9.88 17.46
C GLN A 48 50.51 8.82 17.77
N GLY A 49 50.57 7.52 17.45
CA GLY A 49 51.53 6.66 16.76
C GLY A 49 50.98 5.21 16.75
N ARG A 50 51.31 4.37 15.75
CA ARG A 50 50.80 2.98 15.60
C ARG A 50 51.71 1.94 16.32
N PRO A 51 51.48 0.60 16.25
CA PRO A 51 50.25 -0.23 16.21
C PRO A 51 50.25 -1.31 17.33
N PHE A 52 49.26 -2.23 17.37
CA PHE A 52 49.43 -3.58 17.98
C PHE A 52 48.68 -4.68 17.21
N VAL A 53 48.98 -5.96 17.48
CA VAL A 53 48.72 -7.11 16.58
C VAL A 53 48.19 -8.35 17.31
N GLY A 54 47.09 -8.93 16.80
CA GLY A 54 46.71 -10.35 16.97
C GLY A 54 46.19 -10.78 18.36
N PRO A 55 45.90 -12.08 18.56
CA PRO A 55 46.08 -13.22 17.65
C PRO A 55 44.76 -13.76 17.05
N ALA A 56 44.88 -14.75 16.15
CA ALA A 56 43.76 -15.47 15.54
C ALA A 56 43.69 -16.95 15.99
N LEU A 57 42.53 -17.59 15.82
CA LEU A 57 42.37 -19.05 15.88
C LEU A 57 41.88 -19.59 14.53
N ARG A 58 42.36 -20.79 14.19
CA ARG A 58 41.94 -21.61 13.03
C ARG A 58 40.86 -22.63 13.50
N ASN A 59 40.26 -23.55 12.73
CA ASN A 59 40.66 -24.25 11.49
C ASN A 59 39.41 -24.99 10.88
N PRO A 60 39.51 -25.93 9.91
CA PRO A 60 39.28 -25.71 8.47
C PRO A 60 38.12 -26.56 7.86
N ARG A 61 38.02 -26.55 6.51
CA ARG A 61 37.64 -27.61 5.52
C ARG A 61 36.85 -26.98 4.35
N LEU A 62 36.94 -27.38 3.07
CA LEU A 62 37.87 -28.26 2.32
C LEU A 62 37.89 -27.83 0.82
N GLU A 63 38.90 -28.33 0.08
CA GLU A 63 39.00 -28.59 -1.40
C GLU A 63 38.20 -27.72 -2.38
N GLU A 64 38.77 -26.95 -3.32
CA GLU A 64 39.86 -27.19 -4.30
C GLU A 64 39.44 -28.00 -5.55
N ALA A 65 39.38 -27.31 -6.70
CA ALA A 65 39.47 -27.88 -8.04
C ALA A 65 40.15 -26.88 -8.99
N ARG A 66 41.16 -27.32 -9.75
CA ARG A 66 41.89 -26.51 -10.76
C ARG A 66 41.94 -27.20 -12.12
N SER A 67 41.87 -26.39 -13.17
CA SER A 67 42.48 -26.59 -14.49
C SER A 67 42.57 -25.18 -15.09
N ASP A 68 43.72 -24.53 -15.22
CA ASP A 68 44.75 -24.75 -16.26
C ASP A 68 44.16 -24.72 -17.68
N SER A 69 44.65 -23.92 -18.65
CA SER A 69 45.71 -22.88 -18.69
C SER A 69 45.46 -21.96 -19.92
N VAL A 70 46.09 -20.80 -20.19
CA VAL A 70 47.49 -20.51 -20.60
C VAL A 70 47.68 -18.97 -20.66
N HIS A 71 48.90 -18.45 -20.48
CA HIS A 71 49.25 -17.01 -20.66
C HIS A 71 49.51 -16.60 -22.12
N TRP A 72 49.36 -15.30 -22.47
CA TRP A 72 50.45 -14.52 -23.07
C TRP A 72 50.31 -13.00 -22.82
N ILE A 73 51.43 -12.28 -22.93
CA ILE A 73 51.72 -10.93 -22.42
C ILE A 73 51.41 -9.82 -23.44
N GLY A 74 51.01 -8.61 -22.98
CA GLY A 74 51.08 -7.38 -23.80
C GLY A 74 50.56 -6.12 -23.10
N SER A 75 51.41 -5.08 -22.96
CA SER A 75 51.08 -3.82 -22.27
C SER A 75 51.13 -2.58 -23.19
N VAL A 76 50.40 -1.53 -22.82
CA VAL A 76 50.27 -0.19 -23.46
C VAL A 76 51.61 0.58 -23.51
N PRO A 77 51.83 1.57 -24.43
CA PRO A 77 51.25 2.93 -24.28
C PRO A 77 50.84 3.67 -25.60
N PRO A 78 50.18 4.85 -25.53
CA PRO A 78 49.63 5.57 -26.70
C PRO A 78 50.36 6.86 -27.13
N CYS A 79 50.23 7.22 -28.41
CA CYS A 79 50.43 8.53 -29.05
C CYS A 79 49.52 8.59 -30.30
N GLY A 80 48.95 9.72 -30.75
CA GLY A 80 48.89 11.10 -30.26
C GLY A 80 48.06 11.97 -31.23
N GLN A 81 47.62 13.18 -30.82
CA GLN A 81 46.99 14.17 -31.71
C GLN A 81 48.07 15.01 -32.45
N PRO A 82 47.74 15.65 -33.60
CA PRO A 82 47.35 17.06 -33.50
C PRO A 82 46.24 17.54 -34.48
N GLU A 83 45.49 18.53 -33.99
CA GLU A 83 44.93 19.74 -34.63
C GLU A 83 44.77 19.87 -36.17
N GLY A 84 43.61 20.45 -36.57
CA GLY A 84 43.58 21.51 -37.59
C GLY A 84 42.62 21.29 -38.78
N GLY A 85 41.58 22.13 -38.89
CA GLY A 85 40.73 22.18 -40.08
C GLY A 85 39.43 22.98 -39.93
N TRP A 86 39.45 24.28 -40.26
CA TRP A 86 38.23 25.11 -40.38
C TRP A 86 37.56 24.89 -41.74
N GLY A 87 36.22 24.88 -41.78
CA GLY A 87 35.47 24.76 -43.04
C GLY A 87 33.96 24.96 -42.87
N SER A 88 33.48 26.20 -42.94
CA SER A 88 32.05 26.54 -42.94
C SER A 88 31.57 26.92 -44.34
N ILE A 89 30.57 26.20 -44.86
CA ILE A 89 29.73 26.60 -46.01
C ILE A 89 28.27 26.20 -45.72
N GLU A 90 27.35 26.98 -46.28
CA GLU A 90 25.93 27.03 -45.94
C GLU A 90 25.02 26.06 -46.72
N HIS A 91 23.79 25.92 -46.22
CA HIS A 91 22.53 25.69 -46.94
C HIS A 91 22.54 24.93 -48.30
N ASN A 92 21.83 23.79 -48.34
CA ASN A 92 20.51 23.81 -48.98
C ASN A 92 19.56 22.68 -48.57
N GLN A 93 18.27 22.89 -48.88
CA GLN A 93 17.18 21.92 -48.73
C GLN A 93 17.21 20.86 -49.86
N TRP A 94 16.49 19.74 -49.72
CA TRP A 94 15.54 19.11 -50.68
C TRP A 94 14.92 17.86 -49.96
N PRO A 95 13.80 17.26 -50.44
CA PRO A 95 12.70 16.91 -49.55
C PRO A 95 12.45 15.41 -49.29
N CYS A 96 11.38 15.18 -48.52
CA CYS A 96 10.70 13.93 -48.19
C CYS A 96 10.69 12.87 -49.31
N PHE A 97 10.84 11.60 -48.90
CA PHE A 97 10.40 10.45 -49.69
C PHE A 97 9.62 9.46 -48.83
N VAL A 98 8.44 9.06 -49.30
CA VAL A 98 7.60 8.01 -48.69
C VAL A 98 7.52 6.82 -49.65
N PRO A 99 7.90 5.62 -49.23
CA PRO A 99 7.49 4.38 -49.89
C PRO A 99 6.14 3.90 -49.33
N GLY A 100 5.20 3.58 -50.22
CA GLY A 100 3.89 3.01 -49.88
C GLY A 100 3.91 1.52 -49.51
N PRO A 101 2.75 0.91 -49.23
CA PRO A 101 2.66 -0.35 -48.51
C PRO A 101 2.97 -1.60 -49.35
N HIS A 102 3.63 -2.57 -48.72
CA HIS A 102 3.81 -3.92 -49.27
C HIS A 102 2.54 -4.77 -49.09
N VAL A 103 1.79 -4.96 -50.18
CA VAL A 103 0.65 -5.89 -50.23
C VAL A 103 1.15 -7.31 -50.52
N TYR A 104 1.03 -8.21 -49.54
CA TYR A 104 1.20 -9.64 -49.77
C TYR A 104 -0.11 -10.28 -50.24
N LYS A 105 -0.08 -10.94 -51.41
CA LYS A 105 -1.19 -11.75 -51.93
C LYS A 105 -0.81 -13.23 -51.94
N SER A 106 -1.62 -14.08 -51.33
CA SER A 106 -1.68 -15.51 -51.64
C SER A 106 -2.20 -15.70 -53.08
N PRO A 107 -1.74 -16.71 -53.83
CA PRO A 107 -2.50 -17.98 -53.95
C PRO A 107 -1.57 -19.19 -54.24
N PRO A 108 -2.03 -20.40 -54.67
CA PRO A 108 -3.40 -20.93 -54.76
C PRO A 108 -3.64 -22.26 -54.00
N ARG A 109 -4.91 -22.71 -53.97
CA ARG A 109 -5.30 -24.10 -53.63
C ARG A 109 -5.65 -24.89 -54.91
N GLN A 110 -5.35 -26.19 -54.89
CA GLN A 110 -6.05 -27.28 -55.59
C GLN A 110 -6.13 -28.43 -54.54
N GLY A 111 -7.15 -29.28 -54.40
CA GLY A 111 -8.05 -29.90 -55.38
C GLY A 111 -7.61 -31.36 -55.57
N ALA A 112 -8.38 -32.42 -55.29
CA ALA A 112 -9.77 -32.53 -54.82
C ALA A 112 -10.02 -33.84 -54.01
N GLN A 113 -11.27 -34.12 -53.65
CA GLN A 113 -11.76 -35.34 -52.97
C GLN A 113 -12.34 -36.38 -53.99
N PRO A 114 -13.04 -37.46 -53.58
CA PRO A 114 -12.68 -38.58 -52.67
C PRO A 114 -12.85 -39.96 -53.36
N PHE A 115 -12.57 -41.10 -52.70
CA PHE A 115 -13.13 -42.41 -53.12
C PHE A 115 -13.28 -43.41 -51.95
N LEU A 116 -14.01 -44.51 -52.20
CA LEU A 116 -14.64 -45.42 -51.23
C LEU A 116 -14.23 -46.91 -51.37
N ASP A 117 -14.53 -47.67 -50.29
CA ASP A 117 -14.94 -49.09 -50.23
C ASP A 117 -13.95 -50.27 -50.36
N ILE A 118 -14.46 -51.40 -49.83
CA ILE A 118 -14.00 -52.82 -49.77
C ILE A 118 -13.31 -53.19 -48.43
N VAL A 119 -13.85 -53.94 -47.43
CA VAL A 119 -14.99 -54.87 -47.20
C VAL A 119 -14.51 -56.30 -46.84
N SER A 120 -15.15 -56.92 -45.83
CA SER A 120 -14.97 -58.31 -45.31
C SER A 120 -13.71 -58.54 -44.44
N SER A 121 -13.69 -59.39 -43.40
CA SER A 121 -14.73 -60.27 -42.78
C SER A 121 -14.44 -60.39 -41.26
N LEU A 122 -15.40 -60.69 -40.36
CA LEU A 122 -15.86 -62.06 -40.02
C LEU A 122 -17.14 -62.05 -39.13
N GLN A 123 -17.76 -63.22 -38.95
CA GLN A 123 -19.03 -63.47 -38.23
C GLN A 123 -18.85 -63.41 -36.69
N ALA A 124 -19.78 -62.97 -35.81
CA ALA A 124 -21.26 -62.98 -35.74
C ALA A 124 -21.85 -64.16 -34.91
N SER A 125 -22.17 -63.89 -33.63
CA SER A 125 -23.10 -64.63 -32.73
C SER A 125 -23.28 -63.91 -31.37
N VAL A 126 -24.23 -64.25 -30.49
CA VAL A 126 -25.72 -64.13 -30.63
C VAL A 126 -26.43 -64.34 -29.26
N LEU A 127 -27.53 -63.58 -29.02
CA LEU A 127 -28.60 -63.76 -28.01
C LEU A 127 -28.39 -63.53 -26.48
N ARG A 128 -29.38 -62.77 -25.92
CA ARG A 128 -29.97 -62.76 -24.54
C ARG A 128 -29.31 -61.96 -23.39
N PRO A 129 -30.02 -60.94 -22.86
CA PRO A 129 -29.88 -60.44 -21.48
C PRO A 129 -30.88 -61.11 -20.51
N HIS A 130 -30.58 -61.12 -19.21
CA HIS A 130 -31.48 -61.55 -18.12
C HIS A 130 -31.24 -60.73 -16.83
N PRO A 131 -32.18 -60.72 -15.85
CA PRO A 131 -32.76 -59.44 -15.42
C PRO A 131 -32.44 -59.00 -13.98
N ALA A 132 -32.95 -57.80 -13.65
CA ALA A 132 -32.89 -57.19 -12.31
C ALA A 132 -33.74 -57.93 -11.25
N VAL A 133 -33.39 -57.69 -9.98
CA VAL A 133 -34.19 -58.04 -8.80
C VAL A 133 -34.51 -56.75 -8.02
N SER A 134 -35.75 -56.61 -7.55
CA SER A 134 -36.20 -55.46 -6.74
C SER A 134 -36.44 -55.91 -5.30
N LEU A 135 -36.06 -55.10 -4.32
CA LEU A 135 -36.57 -55.23 -2.96
C LEU A 135 -36.97 -53.85 -2.40
N ARG A 136 -38.22 -53.74 -1.95
CA ARG A 136 -38.72 -52.58 -1.21
C ARG A 136 -38.54 -52.81 0.29
N ALA A 137 -38.05 -51.80 1.00
CA ALA A 137 -38.24 -51.67 2.44
C ALA A 137 -38.76 -50.25 2.74
N ARG A 138 -39.81 -50.14 3.56
CA ARG A 138 -40.25 -48.87 4.15
C ARG A 138 -39.68 -48.77 5.55
N PHE A 139 -39.41 -47.54 6.01
CA PHE A 139 -39.21 -47.26 7.43
C PHE A 139 -40.10 -46.11 7.85
N ASP A 140 -41.18 -46.44 8.55
CA ASP A 140 -42.07 -45.46 9.18
C ASP A 140 -41.49 -44.97 10.52
N ARG A 141 -41.81 -43.72 10.87
CA ARG A 141 -41.72 -43.13 12.21
C ARG A 141 -43.14 -42.66 12.60
N PRO A 142 -43.47 -42.37 13.87
CA PRO A 142 -42.83 -42.75 15.14
C PRO A 142 -43.86 -43.44 16.09
N THR A 143 -43.51 -43.71 17.35
CA THR A 143 -44.26 -43.23 18.55
C THR A 143 -43.74 -43.82 19.87
N MET A 144 -43.47 -42.97 20.86
CA MET A 144 -43.77 -43.25 22.28
C MET A 144 -43.98 -41.92 23.02
N LYS A 145 -44.71 -41.90 24.14
CA LYS A 145 -45.21 -40.66 24.77
C LYS A 145 -44.58 -40.40 26.15
N SER A 146 -44.26 -39.12 26.37
CA SER A 146 -44.31 -38.35 27.62
C SER A 146 -44.12 -39.03 28.99
N LEU A 147 -43.12 -38.56 29.77
CA LEU A 147 -43.34 -38.22 31.19
C LEU A 147 -42.35 -37.19 31.79
N VAL A 148 -42.90 -36.05 32.23
CA VAL A 148 -42.59 -35.23 33.43
C VAL A 148 -41.11 -34.90 33.81
N LEU A 149 -40.77 -33.62 33.56
CA LEU A 149 -40.23 -32.61 34.51
C LEU A 149 -39.25 -33.03 35.65
N SER A 150 -38.08 -32.39 35.67
CA SER A 150 -37.39 -31.96 36.90
C SER A 150 -36.45 -30.78 36.61
N LEU A 151 -36.41 -29.80 37.51
CA LEU A 151 -35.55 -28.60 37.44
C LEU A 151 -34.57 -28.62 38.62
N ALA A 152 -33.27 -28.47 38.36
CA ALA A 152 -32.25 -28.36 39.39
C ALA A 152 -31.21 -27.30 39.00
N LEU A 153 -30.97 -26.33 39.88
CA LEU A 153 -29.89 -25.36 39.70
C LEU A 153 -28.57 -26.01 40.12
N ALA A 154 -27.60 -26.08 39.20
CA ALA A 154 -26.21 -26.35 39.52
C ALA A 154 -25.43 -25.04 39.52
N THR A 155 -25.01 -24.57 40.69
CA THR A 155 -24.04 -23.47 40.79
C THR A 155 -22.69 -23.96 40.26
N GLY A 156 -22.27 -23.42 39.11
CA GLY A 156 -20.99 -23.78 38.50
C GLY A 156 -19.81 -23.42 39.40
N ALA A 157 -19.14 -24.43 39.95
CA ALA A 157 -17.82 -24.25 40.54
C ALA A 157 -16.82 -23.99 39.41
N LEU A 158 -16.02 -22.93 39.52
CA LEU A 158 -14.91 -22.69 38.61
C LEU A 158 -13.82 -23.75 38.86
N ALA A 159 -13.86 -24.83 38.09
CA ALA A 159 -12.75 -25.77 38.00
C ALA A 159 -11.50 -25.04 37.49
N GLN A 160 -10.31 -25.50 37.88
CA GLN A 160 -9.05 -25.05 37.28
C GLN A 160 -8.64 -26.02 36.17
N THR A 161 -8.09 -25.47 35.09
CA THR A 161 -7.51 -26.26 34.00
C THR A 161 -6.19 -26.88 34.46
N GLY A 162 -6.07 -28.20 34.28
CA GLY A 162 -4.88 -28.96 34.62
C GLY A 162 -3.66 -28.60 33.79
N ALA A 163 -2.49 -29.09 34.20
CA ALA A 163 -1.23 -28.95 33.47
C ALA A 163 -1.41 -29.34 31.97
N TYR A 164 -0.96 -28.48 31.07
CA TYR A 164 -1.06 -28.62 29.61
C TYR A 164 -2.49 -28.69 29.03
N GLY A 165 -3.52 -28.41 29.83
CA GLY A 165 -4.89 -28.25 29.33
C GLY A 165 -5.11 -26.89 28.64
N GLN A 166 -6.15 -26.81 27.80
CA GLN A 166 -6.57 -25.57 27.18
C GLN A 166 -7.23 -24.63 28.21
N CYS A 167 -6.86 -23.35 28.16
CA CYS A 167 -7.33 -22.30 29.08
C CYS A 167 -7.82 -21.03 28.36
N GLY A 168 -7.91 -21.06 27.03
CA GLY A 168 -8.39 -19.94 26.22
C GLY A 168 -8.46 -20.31 24.74
N GLY A 169 -9.06 -19.40 23.97
CA GLY A 169 -9.32 -19.54 22.54
C GLY A 169 -10.76 -19.17 22.16
N ILE A 170 -10.95 -18.72 20.93
CA ILE A 170 -12.27 -18.45 20.33
C ILE A 170 -13.13 -19.72 20.42
N GLY A 171 -14.35 -19.57 20.95
CA GLY A 171 -15.28 -20.67 21.18
C GLY A 171 -14.97 -21.56 22.40
N PHE A 172 -13.86 -21.35 23.12
CA PHE A 172 -13.53 -22.15 24.31
C PHE A 172 -14.38 -21.73 25.52
N THR A 173 -15.30 -22.61 25.91
CA THR A 173 -16.21 -22.42 27.07
C THR A 173 -15.74 -23.12 28.35
N GLY A 174 -14.50 -23.61 28.37
CA GLY A 174 -13.90 -24.29 29.52
C GLY A 174 -13.27 -23.36 30.56
N ALA A 175 -12.50 -23.93 31.47
CA ALA A 175 -11.86 -23.19 32.56
C ALA A 175 -10.65 -22.37 32.08
N THR A 176 -10.67 -21.06 32.36
CA THR A 176 -9.60 -20.13 31.95
C THR A 176 -8.44 -20.00 32.97
N THR A 177 -8.67 -20.41 34.22
CA THR A 177 -7.67 -20.37 35.29
C THR A 177 -6.90 -21.69 35.38
N CYS A 178 -5.58 -21.64 35.26
CA CYS A 178 -4.71 -22.80 35.43
C CYS A 178 -4.57 -23.26 36.89
N VAL A 179 -4.20 -24.53 37.09
CA VAL A 179 -3.75 -25.05 38.39
C VAL A 179 -2.46 -24.36 38.88
N SER A 180 -2.24 -24.37 40.19
CA SER A 180 -1.07 -23.74 40.82
C SER A 180 0.27 -24.20 40.21
N GLY A 181 1.15 -23.25 39.93
CA GLY A 181 2.43 -23.47 39.25
C GLY A 181 2.37 -23.44 37.70
N TYR A 182 1.19 -23.22 37.12
CA TYR A 182 0.97 -23.06 35.68
C TYR A 182 0.32 -21.71 35.38
N VAL A 183 0.62 -21.17 34.20
CA VAL A 183 0.06 -19.91 33.68
C VAL A 183 -0.54 -20.16 32.29
N CYS A 184 -1.63 -19.46 31.97
CA CYS A 184 -2.27 -19.57 30.66
C CYS A 184 -1.46 -18.76 29.64
N VAL A 185 -0.88 -19.43 28.65
CA VAL A 185 -0.10 -18.81 27.58
C VAL A 185 -0.87 -18.92 26.26
N TYR A 186 -0.98 -17.80 25.57
CA TYR A 186 -1.57 -17.70 24.24
C TYR A 186 -0.68 -18.37 23.19
N TYR A 187 -1.28 -19.13 22.26
CA TYR A 187 -0.58 -19.74 21.13
C TYR A 187 -1.17 -19.30 19.78
N ASN A 188 -2.50 -19.28 19.65
CA ASN A 188 -3.20 -18.80 18.47
C ASN A 188 -4.66 -18.43 18.84
N PRO A 189 -5.45 -17.80 17.95
CA PRO A 189 -6.78 -17.31 18.29
C PRO A 189 -7.73 -18.38 18.85
N TYR A 190 -7.58 -19.65 18.45
CA TYR A 190 -8.42 -20.77 18.90
C TYR A 190 -7.83 -21.57 20.08
N TYR A 191 -6.60 -21.25 20.53
CA TYR A 191 -5.89 -22.06 21.52
C TYR A 191 -4.93 -21.26 22.43
N SER A 192 -5.13 -21.39 23.74
CA SER A 192 -4.19 -21.00 24.79
C SER A 192 -4.04 -22.16 25.79
N GLN A 193 -2.83 -22.39 26.31
CA GLN A 193 -2.49 -23.58 27.10
C GLN A 193 -1.89 -23.24 28.46
N CYS A 194 -2.25 -24.03 29.48
CA CYS A 194 -1.61 -23.96 30.80
C CYS A 194 -0.20 -24.58 30.75
N VAL A 195 0.84 -23.75 30.79
CA VAL A 195 2.26 -24.19 30.80
C VAL A 195 2.96 -23.81 32.12
N PRO A 196 4.05 -24.50 32.53
CA PRO A 196 4.68 -24.25 33.82
C PRO A 196 5.21 -22.81 33.93
N GLY A 197 4.85 -22.11 35.01
CA GLY A 197 5.26 -20.72 35.23
C GLY A 197 4.73 -20.14 36.54
N THR A 198 5.56 -19.32 37.19
CA THR A 198 5.17 -18.59 38.40
C THR A 198 4.44 -17.30 38.03
N ALA A 199 3.13 -17.25 38.31
CA ALA A 199 2.32 -16.05 38.09
C ALA A 199 2.71 -14.93 39.08
N THR A 200 3.03 -13.74 38.56
CA THR A 200 3.27 -12.53 39.37
C THR A 200 1.94 -11.86 39.70
N THR A 201 1.55 -11.87 40.98
CA THR A 201 0.27 -11.29 41.43
C THR A 201 0.35 -9.77 41.60
N THR A 202 -0.06 -9.01 40.58
CA THR A 202 -0.28 -7.55 40.71
C THR A 202 -1.69 -7.28 41.26
N ALA A 203 -1.79 -7.03 42.57
CA ALA A 203 -3.05 -6.67 43.20
C ALA A 203 -3.34 -5.16 43.02
N VAL A 204 -4.43 -4.82 42.34
CA VAL A 204 -4.90 -3.43 42.22
C VAL A 204 -5.62 -3.02 43.50
N ALA A 205 -5.13 -1.96 44.16
CA ALA A 205 -5.67 -1.48 45.43
C ALA A 205 -6.75 -0.41 45.22
N SER A 206 -7.99 -0.69 45.64
CA SER A 206 -9.12 0.23 45.55
C SER A 206 -8.99 1.41 46.53
N THR A 207 -8.79 2.63 46.02
CA THR A 207 -8.86 3.86 46.82
C THR A 207 -10.26 4.46 46.78
N THR A 208 -10.87 4.64 47.94
CA THR A 208 -12.16 5.34 48.07
C THR A 208 -11.94 6.85 48.22
N SER A 209 -12.71 7.65 47.47
CA SER A 209 -12.84 9.09 47.67
C SER A 209 -14.30 9.48 47.68
N ALA A 210 -14.68 10.37 48.61
CA ALA A 210 -16.08 10.67 48.91
C ALA A 210 -16.73 11.56 47.85
N ALA A 211 -17.98 11.26 47.51
CA ALA A 211 -18.74 12.02 46.53
C ALA A 211 -19.09 13.44 47.02
N LYS A 212 -19.10 14.40 46.08
CA LYS A 212 -19.89 15.63 46.18
C LYS A 212 -20.95 15.64 45.09
N THR A 213 -22.18 15.91 45.48
CA THR A 213 -23.35 15.81 44.61
C THR A 213 -23.48 17.02 43.69
N SER A 214 -23.49 16.81 42.38
CA SER A 214 -24.00 17.76 41.40
C SER A 214 -24.91 17.01 40.42
N THR A 215 -26.18 17.43 40.36
CA THR A 215 -27.18 16.80 39.50
C THR A 215 -27.07 17.31 38.07
N SER A 216 -26.79 16.42 37.12
CA SER A 216 -27.09 16.60 35.71
C SER A 216 -27.69 15.31 35.15
N SER A 217 -28.69 15.44 34.28
CA SER A 217 -29.45 14.31 33.74
C SER A 217 -28.71 13.63 32.58
N ALA A 218 -28.49 12.32 32.69
CA ALA A 218 -28.02 11.51 31.57
C ALA A 218 -29.12 11.33 30.51
N PRO A 219 -28.80 11.40 29.21
CA PRO A 219 -29.56 10.69 28.18
C PRO A 219 -29.38 9.18 28.37
N ALA A 220 -30.41 8.41 28.03
CA ALA A 220 -30.30 6.96 27.82
C ALA A 220 -30.13 6.66 26.31
N THR A 221 -30.28 5.38 25.94
CA THR A 221 -30.18 4.83 24.57
C THR A 221 -28.76 4.86 23.94
N ALA A 222 -28.37 3.92 23.09
CA ALA A 222 -29.08 2.73 22.60
C ALA A 222 -28.13 1.52 22.46
N THR A 223 -28.69 0.31 22.51
CA THR A 223 -28.04 -0.86 21.88
C THR A 223 -28.12 -0.65 20.37
N ALA A 224 -26.99 -0.49 19.69
CA ALA A 224 -26.97 -0.33 18.25
C ALA A 224 -27.24 -1.68 17.56
N THR A 225 -28.40 -1.82 16.91
CA THR A 225 -28.53 -2.74 15.77
C THR A 225 -27.69 -2.21 14.64
N GLY A 226 -26.89 -3.08 14.02
CA GLY A 226 -26.00 -2.70 12.92
C GLY A 226 -26.76 -2.05 11.77
N THR A 227 -26.29 -0.89 11.35
CA THR A 227 -26.41 -0.43 9.96
C THR A 227 -25.08 -0.82 9.33
N SER A 228 -25.09 -1.56 8.21
CA SER A 228 -23.87 -1.72 7.41
C SER A 228 -23.41 -0.32 7.01
N GLY A 229 -22.15 0.00 7.29
CA GLY A 229 -21.59 1.28 6.85
C GLY A 229 -21.36 1.26 5.34
N SER A 230 -20.96 2.40 4.79
CA SER A 230 -20.44 2.48 3.43
C SER A 230 -18.99 2.93 3.51
N PHE A 231 -18.14 2.44 2.61
CA PHE A 231 -16.83 3.06 2.44
C PHE A 231 -16.98 4.52 2.01
N LYS A 232 -15.98 5.34 2.31
CA LYS A 232 -15.83 6.68 1.71
C LYS A 232 -15.20 6.57 0.32
N TRP A 233 -14.30 5.61 0.17
CA TRP A 233 -13.50 5.38 -1.02
C TRP A 233 -13.54 3.91 -1.42
N PHE A 234 -13.75 3.64 -2.70
CA PHE A 234 -13.56 2.30 -3.26
C PHE A 234 -13.03 2.42 -4.67
N GLY A 235 -12.01 1.62 -5.02
CA GLY A 235 -11.14 1.97 -6.13
C GLY A 235 -10.25 0.87 -6.66
N VAL A 236 -9.32 1.29 -7.51
CA VAL A 236 -8.41 0.43 -8.27
C VAL A 236 -7.08 1.17 -8.44
N ASP A 237 -5.95 0.49 -8.29
CA ASP A 237 -4.64 1.02 -8.67
C ASP A 237 -4.50 1.08 -10.19
N GLU A 238 -3.92 2.15 -10.71
CA GLU A 238 -3.82 2.45 -12.14
C GLU A 238 -2.35 2.48 -12.53
N SER A 239 -1.79 1.28 -12.68
CA SER A 239 -0.37 1.03 -12.94
C SER A 239 0.07 1.32 -14.37
N GLY A 240 1.38 1.47 -14.53
CA GLY A 240 2.09 1.51 -15.80
C GLY A 240 3.17 2.60 -15.88
N ALA A 241 3.13 3.64 -15.05
CA ALA A 241 4.11 4.74 -15.05
C ALA A 241 5.36 4.44 -14.20
N GLU A 242 5.24 3.47 -13.29
CA GLU A 242 6.27 2.82 -12.49
C GLU A 242 7.00 1.69 -13.24
N PHE A 243 6.38 1.06 -14.23
CA PHE A 243 6.93 -0.10 -14.98
C PHE A 243 8.35 0.11 -15.54
N GLY A 244 9.11 -0.97 -15.75
CA GLY A 244 10.46 -0.90 -16.31
C GLY A 244 11.49 -0.30 -15.35
N THR A 245 11.51 -0.81 -14.12
CA THR A 245 12.35 -0.37 -12.99
C THR A 245 13.86 -0.51 -13.22
N ASP A 246 14.31 -1.13 -14.31
CA ASP A 246 15.72 -1.25 -14.70
C ASP A 246 16.25 -0.01 -15.45
N LYS A 247 15.41 0.99 -15.76
CA LYS A 247 15.74 2.11 -16.65
C LYS A 247 15.25 3.46 -16.14
N PHE A 248 16.23 4.33 -15.89
CA PHE A 248 16.04 5.70 -15.43
C PHE A 248 16.62 6.71 -16.45
N PRO A 249 15.83 7.70 -16.91
CA PRO A 249 14.39 7.86 -16.73
C PRO A 249 13.55 6.84 -17.54
N GLY A 250 14.18 6.10 -18.46
CA GLY A 250 13.45 5.24 -19.41
C GLY A 250 12.71 6.04 -20.49
N THR A 251 11.94 5.35 -21.31
CA THR A 251 11.22 5.91 -22.47
C THR A 251 9.73 5.64 -22.38
N TRP A 252 8.91 6.70 -22.36
CA TRP A 252 7.46 6.59 -22.43
C TRP A 252 6.99 5.88 -23.71
N GLY A 253 6.07 4.92 -23.58
CA GLY A 253 5.60 4.07 -24.67
C GLY A 253 6.54 2.93 -25.06
N VAL A 254 7.63 2.71 -24.30
CA VAL A 254 8.55 1.56 -24.47
C VAL A 254 8.85 0.88 -23.14
N ASP A 255 9.25 1.65 -22.13
CA ASP A 255 9.65 1.14 -20.80
C ASP A 255 8.54 1.35 -19.75
N PHE A 256 7.74 2.41 -19.91
CA PHE A 256 6.58 2.74 -19.07
C PHE A 256 5.47 3.42 -19.89
N ILE A 257 4.26 3.44 -19.36
CA ILE A 257 3.04 4.03 -19.95
C ILE A 257 2.37 4.98 -18.93
N PHE A 258 1.18 5.51 -19.23
CA PHE A 258 0.32 6.16 -18.23
C PHE A 258 -1.09 5.57 -18.35
N PRO A 259 -1.90 5.60 -17.27
CA PRO A 259 -3.26 5.09 -17.25
C PRO A 259 -4.16 5.54 -18.39
N SER A 260 -5.08 4.67 -18.77
CA SER A 260 -5.99 4.88 -19.88
C SER A 260 -7.21 5.68 -19.44
N ASN A 261 -7.38 6.89 -19.96
CA ASN A 261 -8.58 7.71 -19.71
C ASN A 261 -9.89 6.98 -20.08
N ALA A 262 -9.86 6.00 -20.99
CA ALA A 262 -11.04 5.20 -21.34
C ALA A 262 -11.34 4.11 -20.29
N SER A 263 -10.30 3.57 -19.66
CA SER A 263 -10.37 2.58 -18.58
C SER A 263 -10.89 3.25 -17.30
N LEU A 264 -10.23 4.36 -16.91
CA LEU A 264 -10.69 5.28 -15.87
C LEU A 264 -12.14 5.74 -16.06
N ALA A 265 -12.54 6.13 -17.27
CA ALA A 265 -13.94 6.53 -17.56
C ALA A 265 -14.94 5.38 -17.36
N THR A 266 -14.52 4.15 -17.61
CA THR A 266 -15.36 2.95 -17.44
C THR A 266 -15.56 2.69 -15.94
N LEU A 267 -14.47 2.62 -15.17
CA LEU A 267 -14.48 2.41 -13.71
C LEU A 267 -15.24 3.53 -12.97
N ILE A 268 -15.00 4.80 -13.32
CA ILE A 268 -15.75 5.95 -12.76
C ILE A 268 -17.25 5.82 -13.07
N SER A 269 -17.64 5.31 -14.24
CA SER A 269 -19.05 5.10 -14.60
C SER A 269 -19.71 3.92 -13.88
N GLN A 270 -18.93 3.03 -13.28
CA GLN A 270 -19.39 1.89 -12.47
C GLN A 270 -19.52 2.22 -10.97
N GLY A 271 -18.91 3.31 -10.50
CA GLY A 271 -18.98 3.78 -9.11
C GLY A 271 -17.64 3.85 -8.39
N PHE A 272 -16.56 3.32 -8.98
CA PHE A 272 -15.22 3.43 -8.41
C PHE A 272 -14.80 4.91 -8.33
N ASN A 273 -14.46 5.38 -7.12
CA ASN A 273 -14.35 6.80 -6.81
C ASN A 273 -12.98 7.23 -6.26
N VAL A 274 -12.02 6.31 -6.16
CA VAL A 274 -10.60 6.60 -5.89
C VAL A 274 -9.72 5.76 -6.82
N PHE A 275 -8.60 6.33 -7.25
CA PHE A 275 -7.60 5.66 -8.08
C PHE A 275 -6.21 6.01 -7.56
N ARG A 276 -5.38 5.00 -7.27
CA ARG A 276 -3.97 5.19 -6.88
C ARG A 276 -3.10 5.07 -8.11
N VAL A 277 -2.14 5.97 -8.28
CA VAL A 277 -1.37 6.11 -9.54
C VAL A 277 0.13 6.01 -9.25
N PRO A 278 0.68 4.79 -9.25
CA PRO A 278 2.11 4.53 -9.09
C PRO A 278 3.01 5.33 -10.05
N PHE A 279 4.14 5.84 -9.54
CA PHE A 279 5.21 6.44 -10.35
C PHE A 279 6.59 6.26 -9.72
N LEU A 280 7.67 6.28 -10.51
CA LEU A 280 9.04 6.27 -9.94
C LEU A 280 9.56 7.70 -9.69
N MET A 281 10.08 7.95 -8.49
CA MET A 281 10.72 9.20 -8.08
C MET A 281 11.88 9.58 -9.03
N GLU A 282 12.63 8.59 -9.50
CA GLU A 282 13.74 8.69 -10.47
C GLU A 282 13.29 9.16 -11.86
N ARG A 283 11.98 9.16 -12.14
CA ARG A 283 11.37 9.74 -13.34
C ARG A 283 10.68 11.06 -13.06
N MET A 284 10.12 11.22 -11.86
CA MET A 284 9.47 12.45 -11.41
C MET A 284 10.46 13.58 -11.13
N ILE A 285 11.70 13.26 -10.76
CA ILE A 285 12.77 14.23 -10.50
C ILE A 285 13.74 14.28 -11.70
N SER A 286 14.18 15.46 -12.11
CA SER A 286 15.06 15.66 -13.26
C SER A 286 16.55 15.38 -12.99
N THR A 287 16.89 14.82 -11.82
CA THR A 287 18.26 14.63 -11.31
C THR A 287 18.31 13.54 -10.25
N GLU A 288 19.47 12.90 -10.09
CA GLU A 288 19.81 11.93 -9.03
C GLU A 288 19.92 12.58 -7.62
N SER A 289 18.91 13.35 -7.21
CA SER A 289 18.84 14.00 -5.89
C SER A 289 17.41 14.36 -5.52
N LEU A 290 16.97 13.96 -4.32
CA LEU A 290 15.63 14.24 -3.77
C LEU A 290 15.26 15.73 -3.77
N THR A 291 16.25 16.63 -3.64
CA THR A 291 16.05 18.09 -3.69
C THR A 291 15.90 18.67 -5.11
N GLY A 292 15.96 17.82 -6.14
CA GLY A 292 15.94 18.20 -7.54
C GLY A 292 14.64 18.86 -8.00
N ALA A 293 14.72 19.52 -9.16
CA ALA A 293 13.52 20.00 -9.85
C ALA A 293 12.72 18.82 -10.42
N LEU A 294 11.40 18.96 -10.52
CA LEU A 294 10.55 17.94 -11.14
C LEU A 294 10.79 17.88 -12.65
N ALA A 295 10.80 16.67 -13.22
CA ALA A 295 11.02 16.39 -14.63
C ALA A 295 9.81 16.84 -15.49
N PRO A 296 9.90 17.92 -16.28
CA PRO A 296 8.70 18.59 -16.79
C PRO A 296 7.83 17.74 -17.73
N ALA A 297 8.44 16.82 -18.50
CA ALA A 297 7.71 15.96 -19.43
C ALA A 297 6.97 14.81 -18.71
N TYR A 298 7.59 14.20 -17.69
CA TYR A 298 6.98 13.13 -16.92
C TYR A 298 5.87 13.69 -16.01
N LEU A 299 6.16 14.78 -15.30
CA LEU A 299 5.18 15.51 -14.48
C LEU A 299 3.97 15.96 -15.32
N ALA A 300 4.16 16.47 -16.54
CA ALA A 300 3.04 16.91 -17.38
C ALA A 300 2.10 15.76 -17.78
N ASN A 301 2.64 14.59 -18.12
CA ASN A 301 1.81 13.41 -18.42
C ASN A 301 1.11 12.88 -17.17
N TYR A 302 1.83 12.72 -16.06
CA TYR A 302 1.29 12.26 -14.78
C TYR A 302 0.16 13.19 -14.27
N THR A 303 0.38 14.51 -14.33
CA THR A 303 -0.63 15.53 -14.01
C THR A 303 -1.85 15.44 -14.93
N GLY A 304 -1.67 15.00 -16.18
CA GLY A 304 -2.78 14.71 -17.09
C GLY A 304 -3.70 13.60 -16.58
N THR A 305 -3.13 12.51 -16.04
CA THR A 305 -3.89 11.41 -15.39
C THR A 305 -4.57 11.89 -14.10
N ILE A 306 -3.82 12.52 -13.18
CA ILE A 306 -4.35 13.02 -11.90
C ILE A 306 -5.49 14.03 -12.10
N ASN A 307 -5.34 14.97 -13.05
CA ASN A 307 -6.41 15.91 -13.38
C ASN A 307 -7.58 15.21 -14.06
N TYR A 308 -7.37 14.21 -14.93
CA TYR A 308 -8.48 13.48 -15.53
C TYR A 308 -9.35 12.76 -14.48
N ILE A 309 -8.73 12.09 -13.51
CA ILE A 309 -9.43 11.43 -12.39
C ILE A 309 -10.26 12.46 -11.61
N THR A 310 -9.63 13.55 -11.19
CA THR A 310 -10.23 14.54 -10.28
C THR A 310 -11.22 15.50 -10.96
N GLU A 311 -11.03 15.86 -12.23
CA GLU A 311 -12.01 16.64 -13.01
C GLU A 311 -13.30 15.84 -13.31
N ASN A 312 -13.24 14.51 -13.29
CA ASN A 312 -14.41 13.62 -13.36
C ASN A 312 -15.00 13.27 -11.97
N GLY A 313 -14.53 13.92 -10.90
CA GLY A 313 -15.13 13.88 -9.57
C GLY A 313 -14.62 12.78 -8.63
N ALA A 314 -13.75 11.89 -9.10
CA ALA A 314 -13.07 10.89 -8.27
C ALA A 314 -11.91 11.50 -7.47
N TRP A 315 -11.30 10.69 -6.60
CA TRP A 315 -10.07 11.01 -5.86
C TRP A 315 -8.86 10.37 -6.53
N ALA A 316 -7.70 11.02 -6.49
CA ALA A 316 -6.46 10.49 -7.04
C ALA A 316 -5.39 10.40 -5.95
N ILE A 317 -4.86 9.20 -5.69
CA ILE A 317 -3.72 8.99 -4.79
C ILE A 317 -2.43 9.09 -5.60
N ILE A 318 -1.54 9.97 -5.16
CA ILE A 318 -0.22 10.18 -5.75
C ILE A 318 0.78 9.32 -4.98
N ASP A 319 1.16 8.18 -5.57
CA ASP A 319 2.07 7.18 -5.01
C ASP A 319 3.45 7.21 -5.71
N PRO A 320 4.53 7.63 -5.01
CA PRO A 320 5.89 7.33 -5.40
C PRO A 320 6.20 5.87 -5.04
N HIS A 321 6.11 4.99 -6.04
CA HIS A 321 6.10 3.53 -5.93
C HIS A 321 7.53 2.98 -5.74
N ASN A 322 8.14 3.36 -4.62
CA ASN A 322 9.60 3.42 -4.49
C ASN A 322 10.18 2.58 -3.34
N TYR A 323 9.37 1.89 -2.53
CA TYR A 323 9.85 0.97 -1.50
C TYR A 323 10.83 1.62 -0.51
N GLY A 324 10.61 2.88 -0.10
CA GLY A 324 11.53 3.62 0.77
C GLY A 324 12.92 3.90 0.18
N ARG A 325 13.09 3.70 -1.14
CA ARG A 325 14.39 3.71 -1.84
C ARG A 325 14.41 4.69 -3.01
N PHE A 326 15.60 5.16 -3.36
CA PHE A 326 15.83 6.05 -4.49
C PHE A 326 17.15 5.68 -5.16
N TYR A 327 17.08 5.19 -6.40
CA TYR A 327 18.16 4.45 -7.09
C TYR A 327 18.65 3.24 -6.26
N ASP A 328 17.71 2.36 -5.89
CA ASP A 328 17.87 1.15 -5.06
C ASP A 328 18.39 1.34 -3.61
N GLU A 329 19.01 2.48 -3.30
CA GLU A 329 19.51 2.82 -1.97
C GLU A 329 18.40 3.36 -1.05
N ILE A 330 18.43 2.96 0.23
CA ILE A 330 17.44 3.39 1.24
C ILE A 330 17.54 4.91 1.47
N ILE A 331 16.38 5.59 1.43
CA ILE A 331 16.29 7.03 1.64
C ILE A 331 16.61 7.35 3.11
N THR A 332 17.84 7.81 3.36
CA THR A 332 18.32 8.24 4.69
C THR A 332 18.36 9.76 4.86
N ASP A 333 18.18 10.52 3.77
CA ASP A 333 18.06 11.98 3.79
C ASP A 333 16.58 12.40 3.91
N THR A 334 16.05 12.37 5.14
CA THR A 334 14.67 12.77 5.44
C THR A 334 14.40 14.25 5.10
N ALA A 335 15.41 15.12 5.17
CA ALA A 335 15.29 16.52 4.76
C ALA A 335 15.19 16.66 3.23
N GLY A 336 15.95 15.86 2.48
CA GLY A 336 15.79 15.69 1.04
C GLY A 336 14.41 15.15 0.66
N PHE A 337 13.91 14.14 1.37
CA PHE A 337 12.59 13.56 1.17
C PHE A 337 11.45 14.56 1.43
N GLY A 338 11.51 15.33 2.52
CA GLY A 338 10.59 16.44 2.77
C GLY A 338 10.68 17.56 1.73
N THR A 339 11.85 17.76 1.11
CA THR A 339 12.03 18.71 0.00
C THR A 339 11.40 18.20 -1.30
N PHE A 340 11.57 16.92 -1.64
CA PHE A 340 10.84 16.25 -2.72
C PHE A 340 9.32 16.43 -2.54
N TRP A 341 8.82 16.15 -1.34
CA TRP A 341 7.41 16.29 -1.02
C TRP A 341 6.92 17.74 -1.07
N THR A 342 7.73 18.71 -0.64
CA THR A 342 7.43 20.14 -0.81
C THR A 342 7.30 20.52 -2.29
N ASN A 343 8.20 20.01 -3.14
CA ASN A 343 8.19 20.29 -4.57
C ASN A 343 6.96 19.68 -5.27
N LEU A 344 6.66 18.40 -5.00
CA LEU A 344 5.56 17.67 -5.65
C LEU A 344 4.19 18.13 -5.16
N ALA A 345 3.98 18.23 -3.84
CA ALA A 345 2.73 18.73 -3.29
C ALA A 345 2.47 20.19 -3.69
N GLY A 346 3.52 21.00 -3.85
CA GLY A 346 3.43 22.37 -4.37
C GLY A 346 2.83 22.48 -5.78
N HIS A 347 2.87 21.41 -6.58
CA HIS A 347 2.20 21.33 -7.89
C HIS A 347 0.69 21.06 -7.74
N PHE A 348 0.30 20.18 -6.82
CA PHE A 348 -1.07 19.68 -6.67
C PHE A 348 -1.89 20.34 -5.54
N LYS A 349 -1.28 21.23 -4.74
CA LYS A 349 -1.85 21.84 -3.52
C LYS A 349 -3.25 22.47 -3.64
N ASP A 350 -3.64 22.92 -4.83
CA ASP A 350 -4.95 23.57 -5.06
C ASP A 350 -6.04 22.57 -5.53
N ASN A 351 -5.68 21.31 -5.78
CA ASN A 351 -6.60 20.23 -6.14
C ASN A 351 -7.01 19.44 -4.89
N ALA A 352 -8.21 19.71 -4.37
CA ALA A 352 -8.69 19.14 -3.11
C ALA A 352 -9.05 17.63 -3.16
N ASN A 353 -9.17 17.05 -4.37
CA ASN A 353 -9.44 15.62 -4.58
C ASN A 353 -8.16 14.77 -4.68
N VAL A 354 -6.98 15.39 -4.55
CA VAL A 354 -5.71 14.66 -4.45
C VAL A 354 -5.53 14.12 -3.02
N ILE A 355 -4.97 12.92 -2.95
CA ILE A 355 -4.41 12.28 -1.75
C ILE A 355 -2.92 12.08 -2.04
N PHE A 356 -2.06 12.29 -1.06
CA PHE A 356 -0.63 11.99 -1.19
C PHE A 356 -0.32 10.74 -0.39
N ASP A 357 0.11 9.67 -1.05
CA ASP A 357 0.75 8.51 -0.42
C ASP A 357 2.23 8.87 -0.23
N THR A 358 2.78 8.63 0.97
CA THR A 358 4.17 8.95 1.27
C THR A 358 5.19 8.17 0.43
N ASN A 359 4.97 6.87 0.20
CA ASN A 359 5.82 5.94 -0.54
C ASN A 359 5.24 4.52 -0.43
N ASN A 360 5.06 3.84 -1.56
CA ASN A 360 4.73 2.42 -1.57
C ASN A 360 5.69 1.58 -0.70
N GLU A 361 5.16 0.80 0.23
CA GLU A 361 5.76 -0.38 0.83
C GLU A 361 7.22 -0.26 1.31
N TYR A 362 7.46 0.67 2.24
CA TYR A 362 8.68 0.67 3.06
C TYR A 362 8.99 -0.75 3.58
N ASN A 363 10.23 -1.22 3.44
CA ASN A 363 10.58 -2.59 3.83
C ASN A 363 12.07 -2.79 4.12
N THR A 364 12.36 -3.70 5.05
CA THR A 364 13.74 -4.09 5.40
C THR A 364 14.57 -2.89 5.93
N GLU A 365 13.90 -1.90 6.52
CA GLU A 365 14.44 -0.62 6.98
C GLU A 365 14.41 -0.48 8.51
N ASP A 366 15.08 0.56 9.03
CA ASP A 366 14.95 0.92 10.45
C ASP A 366 13.58 1.54 10.74
N GLN A 367 12.92 1.05 11.78
CA GLN A 367 11.55 1.46 12.12
C GLN A 367 11.42 2.93 12.55
N THR A 368 12.51 3.54 13.02
CA THR A 368 12.58 4.98 13.31
C THR A 368 12.69 5.78 12.02
N LEU A 369 13.50 5.31 11.05
CA LEU A 369 13.65 5.97 9.76
C LEU A 369 12.33 6.00 8.98
N VAL A 370 11.54 4.92 8.98
CA VAL A 370 10.21 4.90 8.35
C VAL A 370 9.25 5.90 8.99
N LEU A 371 9.28 6.06 10.33
CA LEU A 371 8.52 7.10 11.04
C LEU A 371 8.98 8.51 10.64
N ASP A 372 10.30 8.75 10.62
CA ASP A 372 10.89 10.05 10.31
C ASP A 372 10.67 10.44 8.83
N MET A 373 10.68 9.48 7.91
CA MET A 373 10.34 9.68 6.49
C MET A 373 8.86 10.06 6.31
N ASN A 374 7.94 9.32 6.94
CA ASN A 374 6.52 9.64 6.91
C ASN A 374 6.24 11.06 7.48
N GLN A 375 6.85 11.41 8.60
CA GLN A 375 6.70 12.76 9.18
C GLN A 375 7.32 13.85 8.27
N ALA A 376 8.48 13.59 7.66
CA ALA A 376 9.10 14.53 6.72
C ALA A 376 8.25 14.75 5.45
N ALA A 377 7.58 13.71 4.96
CA ALA A 377 6.60 13.83 3.88
C ALA A 377 5.42 14.71 4.29
N ILE A 378 4.79 14.45 5.44
CA ILE A 378 3.70 15.27 5.99
C ILE A 378 4.14 16.74 6.11
N ASP A 379 5.27 16.99 6.75
CA ASP A 379 5.81 18.33 6.98
C ASP A 379 6.06 19.06 5.66
N GLY A 380 6.61 18.38 4.64
CA GLY A 380 6.83 18.92 3.30
C GLY A 380 5.53 19.23 2.55
N ILE A 381 4.57 18.30 2.55
CA ILE A 381 3.24 18.48 1.93
C ILE A 381 2.52 19.69 2.53
N ARG A 382 2.51 19.81 3.87
CA ARG A 382 1.86 20.95 4.55
C ARG A 382 2.65 22.25 4.37
N ALA A 383 3.99 22.21 4.34
CA ALA A 383 4.83 23.39 4.06
C ALA A 383 4.63 23.95 2.63
N ALA A 384 4.29 23.10 1.66
CA ALA A 384 3.90 23.52 0.31
C ALA A 384 2.53 24.24 0.25
N GLY A 385 1.75 24.22 1.35
CA GLY A 385 0.41 24.78 1.42
C GLY A 385 -0.69 23.82 0.97
N ALA A 386 -0.40 22.53 0.77
CA ALA A 386 -1.39 21.52 0.44
C ALA A 386 -2.11 21.04 1.72
N THR A 387 -3.10 21.81 2.17
CA THR A 387 -3.78 21.60 3.47
C THR A 387 -5.15 20.92 3.37
N SER A 388 -5.80 20.94 2.20
CA SER A 388 -7.09 20.26 1.99
C SER A 388 -6.99 18.75 1.86
N GLN A 389 -5.85 18.27 1.34
CA GLN A 389 -5.61 16.90 0.90
C GLN A 389 -5.42 15.95 2.09
N TYR A 390 -5.85 14.70 1.92
CA TYR A 390 -5.46 13.62 2.80
C TYR A 390 -4.01 13.22 2.54
N ILE A 391 -3.35 12.67 3.55
CA ILE A 391 -2.03 12.06 3.42
C ILE A 391 -2.18 10.61 3.88
N ALA A 392 -1.97 9.70 2.95
CA ALA A 392 -1.82 8.29 3.26
C ALA A 392 -0.38 8.04 3.74
N VAL A 393 -0.25 7.31 4.85
CA VAL A 393 1.03 7.02 5.51
C VAL A 393 1.25 5.52 5.54
N GLU A 394 2.37 5.08 5.00
CA GLU A 394 2.70 3.67 4.85
C GLU A 394 3.75 3.19 5.87
N GLY A 395 3.72 1.88 6.14
CA GLY A 395 4.54 1.25 7.15
C GLY A 395 5.58 0.29 6.61
N ASN A 396 6.55 -0.05 7.47
CA ASN A 396 7.59 -1.03 7.21
C ASN A 396 6.97 -2.44 7.06
N SER A 397 7.75 -3.38 6.51
CA SER A 397 7.29 -4.72 6.15
C SER A 397 6.13 -4.70 5.15
N TRP A 398 6.30 -3.92 4.08
CA TRP A 398 5.38 -3.83 2.94
C TRP A 398 3.96 -3.39 3.36
N SER A 399 3.92 -2.44 4.30
CA SER A 399 2.73 -1.91 4.98
C SER A 399 1.65 -2.92 5.41
N GLY A 400 2.01 -4.19 5.57
CA GLY A 400 1.04 -5.29 5.60
C GLY A 400 0.09 -5.23 6.80
N ALA A 401 -1.22 -5.30 6.58
CA ALA A 401 -2.20 -5.23 7.66
C ALA A 401 -2.00 -6.35 8.71
N TRP A 402 -1.70 -7.58 8.26
CA TRP A 402 -1.39 -8.73 9.10
C TRP A 402 -0.11 -8.62 9.94
N THR A 403 0.87 -7.84 9.48
CA THR A 403 2.15 -7.59 10.17
C THR A 403 2.14 -6.29 10.97
N TRP A 404 1.18 -5.39 10.72
CA TRP A 404 1.10 -4.03 11.27
C TRP A 404 1.38 -3.96 12.79
N THR A 405 0.65 -4.72 13.59
CA THR A 405 0.76 -4.69 15.06
C THR A 405 2.05 -5.30 15.60
N ALA A 406 2.84 -6.00 14.79
CA ALA A 406 4.15 -6.52 15.17
C ALA A 406 5.31 -5.55 14.84
N VAL A 407 5.08 -4.57 13.96
CA VAL A 407 6.14 -3.72 13.38
C VAL A 407 5.81 -2.22 13.50
N ASN A 408 4.67 -1.80 12.96
CA ASN A 408 4.35 -0.39 12.67
C ASN A 408 3.67 0.38 13.81
N THR A 409 3.67 -0.18 15.02
CA THR A 409 2.99 0.44 16.18
C THR A 409 3.54 1.81 16.57
N ASN A 410 4.78 2.15 16.21
CA ASN A 410 5.36 3.47 16.44
C ASN A 410 4.76 4.58 15.55
N LEU A 411 4.14 4.23 14.42
CA LEU A 411 3.52 5.20 13.49
C LEU A 411 2.27 5.88 14.08
N VAL A 412 1.78 5.42 15.24
CA VAL A 412 0.79 6.15 16.06
C VAL A 412 1.22 7.59 16.36
N ASN A 413 2.55 7.83 16.45
CA ASN A 413 3.14 9.12 16.80
C ASN A 413 3.21 10.12 15.63
N LEU A 414 2.82 9.74 14.41
CA LEU A 414 2.73 10.68 13.29
C LEU A 414 1.71 11.78 13.57
N THR A 415 2.07 13.01 13.20
CA THR A 415 1.27 14.22 13.45
C THR A 415 1.07 15.03 12.18
N ASP A 416 -0.15 15.53 11.99
CA ASP A 416 -0.53 16.41 10.88
C ASP A 416 -1.35 17.58 11.46
N PRO A 417 -0.95 18.85 11.25
CA PRO A 417 -1.72 20.01 11.73
C PRO A 417 -3.13 20.07 11.15
N GLU A 418 -3.38 19.41 10.01
CA GLU A 418 -4.65 19.36 9.31
C GLU A 418 -5.54 18.17 9.70
N ASN A 419 -5.01 17.22 10.48
CA ASN A 419 -5.67 15.98 10.94
C ASN A 419 -6.33 15.17 9.79
N LYS A 420 -5.59 14.93 8.70
CA LYS A 420 -6.01 14.13 7.54
C LYS A 420 -5.05 12.98 7.20
N ILE A 421 -4.33 12.46 8.21
CA ILE A 421 -3.57 11.21 8.10
C ILE A 421 -4.53 10.03 7.95
N VAL A 422 -4.22 9.12 7.03
CA VAL A 422 -4.86 7.81 6.86
C VAL A 422 -3.75 6.77 6.83
N TYR A 423 -3.84 5.71 7.62
CA TYR A 423 -2.85 4.64 7.61
C TYR A 423 -3.14 3.68 6.45
N GLU A 424 -2.36 3.76 5.38
CA GLU A 424 -2.49 2.92 4.20
C GLU A 424 -1.78 1.59 4.47
N MET A 425 -2.47 0.47 4.23
CA MET A 425 -2.00 -0.88 4.52
C MET A 425 -2.36 -1.81 3.37
N HIS A 426 -1.48 -2.73 3.01
CA HIS A 426 -1.75 -3.68 1.92
C HIS A 426 -2.15 -5.04 2.47
N GLN A 427 -2.99 -5.78 1.74
CA GLN A 427 -3.28 -7.16 2.10
C GLN A 427 -3.62 -8.10 0.95
N TYR A 428 -2.59 -8.84 0.52
CA TYR A 428 -2.74 -10.03 -0.30
C TYR A 428 -3.11 -11.28 0.51
N LEU A 429 -3.62 -12.30 -0.19
CA LEU A 429 -4.36 -13.44 0.38
C LEU A 429 -3.67 -14.80 0.19
N ASP A 430 -2.53 -14.83 -0.50
CA ASP A 430 -1.68 -15.99 -0.75
C ASP A 430 -0.75 -16.33 0.44
N SER A 431 0.03 -17.40 0.32
CA SER A 431 0.66 -18.06 1.48
C SER A 431 1.67 -17.21 2.27
N ASP A 432 2.41 -16.34 1.59
CA ASP A 432 3.36 -15.41 2.18
C ASP A 432 2.87 -13.95 2.16
N GLY A 433 1.69 -13.69 1.58
CA GLY A 433 1.09 -12.35 1.53
C GLY A 433 1.77 -11.43 0.52
N SER A 434 2.43 -11.98 -0.50
CA SER A 434 3.16 -11.24 -1.53
C SER A 434 2.31 -10.85 -2.75
N GLY A 435 1.10 -11.40 -2.89
CA GLY A 435 0.25 -11.15 -4.07
C GLY A 435 0.77 -11.81 -5.36
N THR A 436 1.77 -12.68 -5.26
CA THR A 436 2.41 -13.31 -6.42
C THR A 436 1.72 -14.61 -6.87
N SER A 437 0.79 -15.15 -6.08
CA SER A 437 -0.01 -16.32 -6.44
C SER A 437 -1.51 -16.07 -6.45
N ASP A 438 -2.17 -16.69 -7.42
CA ASP A 438 -3.61 -16.85 -7.57
C ASP A 438 -4.27 -17.73 -6.48
N VAL A 439 -3.50 -18.38 -5.61
CA VAL A 439 -3.99 -19.35 -4.62
C VAL A 439 -4.06 -18.74 -3.21
N CYS A 440 -5.26 -18.34 -2.80
CA CYS A 440 -5.54 -17.87 -1.45
C CYS A 440 -5.51 -19.01 -0.42
N VAL A 441 -5.00 -18.75 0.79
CA VAL A 441 -4.73 -19.80 1.80
C VAL A 441 -6.00 -20.56 2.25
N ASN A 442 -7.12 -19.84 2.37
CA ASN A 442 -8.47 -20.36 2.62
C ASN A 442 -9.46 -19.18 2.56
N SER A 443 -10.77 -19.47 2.48
CA SER A 443 -11.83 -18.47 2.36
C SER A 443 -12.07 -17.56 3.59
N THR A 444 -11.26 -17.66 4.64
CA THR A 444 -11.29 -16.70 5.77
C THR A 444 -9.99 -15.90 5.92
N ILE A 445 -9.00 -16.09 5.02
CA ILE A 445 -7.66 -15.55 5.22
C ILE A 445 -7.60 -14.01 5.27
N GLY A 446 -8.43 -13.32 4.49
CA GLY A 446 -8.50 -11.85 4.48
C GLY A 446 -8.93 -11.29 5.84
N VAL A 447 -10.08 -11.71 6.37
CA VAL A 447 -10.57 -11.33 7.71
C VAL A 447 -9.53 -11.62 8.78
N ASN A 448 -8.94 -12.82 8.78
CA ASN A 448 -7.90 -13.22 9.74
C ASN A 448 -6.67 -12.30 9.70
N ARG A 449 -6.34 -11.76 8.52
CA ARG A 449 -5.19 -10.88 8.30
C ARG A 449 -5.47 -9.41 8.67
N VAL A 450 -6.65 -8.86 8.34
CA VAL A 450 -6.98 -7.44 8.66
C VAL A 450 -7.46 -7.21 10.11
N THR A 451 -7.83 -8.26 10.85
CA THR A 451 -8.39 -8.14 12.21
C THR A 451 -7.47 -7.38 13.20
N SER A 452 -6.17 -7.67 13.20
CA SER A 452 -5.21 -7.05 14.14
C SER A 452 -5.02 -5.55 13.87
N ALA A 453 -4.82 -5.17 12.60
CA ALA A 453 -4.79 -3.78 12.16
C ALA A 453 -6.08 -3.03 12.53
N THR A 454 -7.23 -3.66 12.31
CA THR A 454 -8.55 -3.06 12.63
C THR A 454 -8.67 -2.72 14.12
N GLN A 455 -8.28 -3.63 15.01
CA GLN A 455 -8.28 -3.33 16.45
C GLN A 455 -7.28 -2.23 16.81
N TRP A 456 -6.08 -2.21 16.21
CA TRP A 456 -5.10 -1.15 16.44
C TRP A 456 -5.60 0.24 16.01
N LEU A 457 -6.29 0.34 14.87
CA LEU A 457 -6.92 1.60 14.43
C LEU A 457 -7.95 2.09 15.45
N ILE A 458 -8.83 1.18 15.93
CA ILE A 458 -9.86 1.48 16.94
C ILE A 458 -9.22 1.92 18.27
N GLU A 459 -8.26 1.16 18.79
CA GLU A 459 -7.60 1.43 20.08
C GLU A 459 -6.84 2.76 20.10
N ASN A 460 -6.26 3.16 18.96
CA ASN A 460 -5.46 4.38 18.84
C ASN A 460 -6.21 5.58 18.24
N GLY A 461 -7.52 5.44 17.97
CA GLY A 461 -8.36 6.50 17.41
C GLY A 461 -7.91 6.97 16.03
N LYS A 462 -7.43 6.04 15.20
CA LYS A 462 -6.90 6.28 13.85
C LYS A 462 -7.87 5.76 12.78
N VAL A 463 -7.65 6.19 11.54
CA VAL A 463 -8.37 5.70 10.35
C VAL A 463 -7.39 5.13 9.33
N GLY A 464 -7.80 4.11 8.60
CA GLY A 464 -6.96 3.39 7.62
C GLY A 464 -7.61 3.27 6.25
N LEU A 465 -6.80 2.86 5.28
CA LEU A 465 -7.16 2.58 3.89
C LEU A 465 -6.49 1.24 3.54
N LEU A 466 -7.22 0.32 2.91
CA LEU A 466 -6.58 -0.88 2.35
C LEU A 466 -6.05 -0.55 0.95
N GLY A 467 -4.82 -0.05 0.89
CA GLY A 467 -4.23 0.57 -0.32
C GLY A 467 -4.08 -0.38 -1.49
N GLU A 468 -3.84 -1.67 -1.21
CA GLU A 468 -3.79 -2.73 -2.20
C GLU A 468 -4.42 -4.00 -1.64
N PHE A 469 -5.26 -4.67 -2.43
CA PHE A 469 -5.60 -6.07 -2.25
C PHE A 469 -5.87 -6.76 -3.58
N ALA A 470 -5.65 -8.08 -3.62
CA ALA A 470 -5.97 -8.92 -4.77
C ALA A 470 -6.16 -10.39 -4.37
N GLY A 471 -6.76 -11.17 -5.27
CA GLY A 471 -6.85 -12.63 -5.22
C GLY A 471 -7.02 -13.22 -6.61
N GLY A 472 -6.68 -14.50 -6.79
CA GLY A 472 -6.85 -15.20 -8.06
C GLY A 472 -8.32 -15.49 -8.39
N PRO A 473 -8.70 -15.60 -9.68
CA PRO A 473 -10.08 -15.77 -10.15
C PRO A 473 -10.66 -17.16 -9.82
N ASN A 474 -10.95 -17.40 -8.55
CA ASN A 474 -11.50 -18.65 -8.03
C ASN A 474 -12.29 -18.44 -6.72
N THR A 475 -13.22 -19.36 -6.44
CA THR A 475 -14.18 -19.22 -5.35
C THR A 475 -13.55 -19.14 -3.94
N VAL A 476 -12.35 -19.69 -3.74
CA VAL A 476 -11.67 -19.63 -2.42
C VAL A 476 -11.09 -18.24 -2.16
N CYS A 477 -10.58 -17.58 -3.20
CA CYS A 477 -10.20 -16.17 -3.14
C CYS A 477 -11.41 -15.25 -3.10
N GLU A 478 -12.47 -15.55 -3.87
CA GLU A 478 -13.74 -14.82 -3.88
C GLU A 478 -14.39 -14.74 -2.50
N GLU A 479 -14.63 -15.89 -1.84
CA GLU A 479 -15.13 -15.93 -0.46
C GLU A 479 -14.18 -15.19 0.52
N ALA A 480 -12.86 -15.22 0.29
CA ALA A 480 -11.88 -14.52 1.13
C ALA A 480 -11.88 -13.00 0.93
N ILE A 481 -12.19 -12.52 -0.28
CA ILE A 481 -12.32 -11.10 -0.63
C ILE A 481 -13.63 -10.55 -0.10
N GLU A 482 -14.76 -11.20 -0.44
CA GLU A 482 -16.11 -10.84 0.04
C GLU A 482 -16.12 -10.71 1.58
N GLY A 483 -15.70 -11.76 2.30
CA GLY A 483 -15.66 -11.73 3.76
C GLY A 483 -14.71 -10.68 4.33
N MET A 484 -13.61 -10.35 3.64
CA MET A 484 -12.68 -9.28 4.06
C MET A 484 -13.31 -7.90 3.88
N LEU A 485 -13.89 -7.63 2.71
CA LEU A 485 -14.52 -6.35 2.40
C LEU A 485 -15.75 -6.10 3.29
N ASP A 486 -16.56 -7.14 3.55
CA ASP A 486 -17.63 -7.12 4.55
C ASP A 486 -17.11 -6.70 5.93
N TYR A 487 -16.07 -7.36 6.43
CA TYR A 487 -15.50 -7.05 7.75
C TYR A 487 -14.92 -5.63 7.82
N LEU A 488 -14.28 -5.14 6.74
CA LEU A 488 -13.80 -3.77 6.64
C LEU A 488 -14.97 -2.77 6.60
N GLN A 489 -16.06 -3.08 5.90
CA GLN A 489 -17.27 -2.25 5.80
C GLN A 489 -18.05 -2.20 7.12
N GLU A 490 -18.15 -3.32 7.86
CA GLU A 490 -18.67 -3.35 9.25
C GLU A 490 -17.84 -2.45 10.18
N ASN A 491 -16.54 -2.30 9.92
CA ASN A 491 -15.61 -1.47 10.68
C ASN A 491 -15.25 -0.15 9.94
N SER A 492 -16.14 0.36 9.08
CA SER A 492 -15.94 1.59 8.29
C SER A 492 -15.86 2.88 9.12
N ASN A 493 -16.09 2.80 10.43
CA ASN A 493 -15.73 3.85 11.38
C ASN A 493 -14.21 4.04 11.57
N VAL A 494 -13.40 3.07 11.12
CA VAL A 494 -11.94 3.19 11.00
C VAL A 494 -11.44 2.94 9.57
N TRP A 495 -12.05 2.05 8.80
CA TRP A 495 -11.64 1.80 7.40
C TRP A 495 -12.38 2.71 6.43
N LEU A 496 -11.65 3.64 5.81
CA LEU A 496 -12.23 4.60 4.88
C LEU A 496 -12.48 3.99 3.49
N GLY A 497 -11.83 2.88 3.16
CA GLY A 497 -11.94 2.26 1.85
C GLY A 497 -10.97 1.10 1.60
N ALA A 498 -10.99 0.60 0.38
CA ALA A 498 -10.02 -0.33 -0.19
C ALA A 498 -9.82 -0.05 -1.70
N LEU A 499 -8.65 -0.40 -2.24
CA LEU A 499 -8.36 -0.37 -3.68
C LEU A 499 -7.84 -1.74 -4.17
N TRP A 500 -8.29 -2.13 -5.36
CA TRP A 500 -7.86 -3.37 -6.00
C TRP A 500 -6.54 -3.16 -6.77
N TRP A 501 -5.54 -4.00 -6.51
CA TRP A 501 -4.31 -4.06 -7.28
C TRP A 501 -4.41 -5.12 -8.40
N ALA A 502 -4.41 -4.78 -9.69
CA ALA A 502 -4.38 -3.43 -10.26
C ALA A 502 -5.03 -3.39 -11.66
N GLY A 503 -5.60 -2.23 -12.00
CA GLY A 503 -5.83 -1.80 -13.38
C GLY A 503 -4.55 -1.22 -14.00
N GLY A 504 -4.63 -0.78 -15.25
CA GLY A 504 -3.49 -0.25 -15.99
C GLY A 504 -3.29 -0.94 -17.34
N PRO A 505 -3.00 -0.19 -18.42
CA PRO A 505 -3.16 -0.68 -19.80
C PRO A 505 -2.12 -1.72 -20.27
N TRP A 506 -1.14 -2.09 -19.44
CA TRP A 506 0.00 -2.94 -19.81
C TRP A 506 0.13 -4.27 -19.05
N TRP A 507 -0.81 -4.62 -18.15
CA TRP A 507 -0.82 -5.93 -17.48
C TRP A 507 -1.00 -7.12 -18.43
N GLY A 508 -1.84 -6.94 -19.46
CA GLY A 508 -2.13 -7.97 -20.46
C GLY A 508 -2.88 -9.20 -19.92
N ASP A 509 -3.06 -10.19 -20.80
CA ASP A 509 -3.91 -11.38 -20.58
C ASP A 509 -3.32 -12.43 -19.62
N ALA A 510 -2.15 -12.17 -19.02
CA ALA A 510 -1.39 -13.15 -18.22
C ALA A 510 -1.29 -12.78 -16.73
N TYR A 511 -1.82 -11.64 -16.31
CA TYR A 511 -1.85 -11.21 -14.92
C TYR A 511 -3.23 -11.44 -14.32
N PHE A 512 -3.32 -12.39 -13.38
CA PHE A 512 -4.59 -12.91 -12.86
C PHE A 512 -5.45 -11.84 -12.16
N ALA A 513 -4.82 -10.81 -11.57
CA ALA A 513 -5.48 -9.71 -10.89
C ALA A 513 -5.61 -8.45 -11.76
N SER A 514 -5.37 -8.55 -13.07
CA SER A 514 -5.56 -7.44 -14.02
C SER A 514 -7.01 -6.96 -13.98
N PHE A 515 -7.21 -5.74 -13.49
CA PHE A 515 -8.52 -5.09 -13.41
C PHE A 515 -8.76 -4.10 -14.56
N GLU A 516 -7.94 -4.15 -15.61
CA GLU A 516 -8.05 -3.28 -16.78
C GLU A 516 -9.31 -3.61 -17.61
N PRO A 517 -10.27 -2.68 -17.74
CA PRO A 517 -11.45 -2.89 -18.57
C PRO A 517 -11.09 -2.96 -20.07
N PRO A 518 -11.79 -3.77 -20.89
CA PRO A 518 -12.96 -4.57 -20.56
C PRO A 518 -12.64 -6.07 -20.35
N SER A 519 -11.37 -6.44 -20.21
CA SER A 519 -10.91 -7.82 -20.44
C SER A 519 -9.76 -8.33 -19.55
N GLY A 520 -9.30 -7.56 -18.57
CA GLY A 520 -8.41 -8.08 -17.52
C GLY A 520 -9.08 -9.24 -16.77
N GLU A 521 -8.33 -10.27 -16.40
CA GLU A 521 -8.89 -11.49 -15.80
C GLU A 521 -9.56 -11.21 -14.44
N GLY A 522 -8.95 -10.34 -13.63
CA GLY A 522 -9.51 -9.82 -12.39
C GLY A 522 -10.80 -9.02 -12.65
N TYR A 523 -10.80 -8.11 -13.63
CA TYR A 523 -11.99 -7.34 -14.01
C TYR A 523 -13.16 -8.26 -14.39
N VAL A 524 -12.93 -9.22 -15.30
CA VAL A 524 -13.97 -10.14 -15.80
C VAL A 524 -14.53 -11.06 -14.71
N TYR A 525 -13.74 -11.38 -13.68
CA TYR A 525 -14.18 -12.22 -12.56
C TYR A 525 -14.83 -11.42 -11.43
N TYR A 526 -14.26 -10.27 -11.06
CA TYR A 526 -14.57 -9.57 -9.80
C TYR A 526 -15.42 -8.30 -9.93
N ASP A 527 -15.60 -7.71 -11.12
CA ASP A 527 -16.34 -6.45 -11.31
C ASP A 527 -17.74 -6.47 -10.65
N SER A 528 -18.51 -7.54 -10.85
CA SER A 528 -19.85 -7.68 -10.27
C SER A 528 -19.88 -7.86 -8.75
N LEU A 529 -18.78 -8.23 -8.11
CA LEU A 529 -18.65 -8.27 -6.65
C LEU A 529 -18.18 -6.91 -6.11
N LEU A 530 -17.19 -6.30 -6.76
CA LEU A 530 -16.55 -5.08 -6.30
C LEU A 530 -17.44 -3.83 -6.44
N ILE A 531 -18.34 -3.80 -7.42
CA ILE A 531 -19.33 -2.71 -7.57
C ILE A 531 -20.24 -2.59 -6.34
N ASP A 532 -20.62 -3.69 -5.67
CA ASP A 532 -21.49 -3.65 -4.48
C ASP A 532 -20.83 -2.97 -3.25
N TYR A 533 -19.50 -2.76 -3.28
CA TYR A 533 -18.76 -2.01 -2.26
C TYR A 533 -18.52 -0.53 -2.63
N THR A 534 -18.94 -0.08 -3.82
CA THR A 534 -18.74 1.31 -4.25
C THR A 534 -19.61 2.32 -3.48
N PRO A 535 -19.12 3.54 -3.18
CA PRO A 535 -19.90 4.52 -2.42
C PRO A 535 -21.09 5.10 -3.20
N SER A 536 -22.28 5.07 -2.59
CA SER A 536 -23.59 5.48 -3.18
C SER A 536 -23.87 6.98 -3.21
#